data_AF-A0A4R6VAI4-F1
#
_entry.id   AF-A0A4R6VAI4-F1
#
_cell.length_a   1.000
_cell.length_b   1.000
_cell.length_c   1.000
_cell.angle_alpha   90.00
_cell.angle_beta   90.00
_cell.angle_gamma   90.00
#
_symmetry.space_group_name_H-M   'P 1'
#
loop_
_entity.id
_entity.type
_entity.pdbx_description
1 polymer ?
#
loop_
_entity_poly.entity_id
_entity_poly.type
_entity_poly.pdbx_seq_one_letter_code
_entity_poly.pdbx_strand_id
1 'polypeptide(L)'
;MPYGAGTVPSTAGSAYGRPVPLISAADSTLLVVDLQERLMPVIAGADEVVENAGRLVRAATRLGIGVTATEQNPAGLGPTVPATAALLPEPAIAKTSFAAGIDPGPGTIVAVGCEAHVCVLQTVLALRAQGRDVAVVADAVGSRREANRDRALERMRAHGVDVVTTEMVVFEWLGSSDNAAFREVLTLVK
;
A
#
# COMPACT_ATOMS: atom_id res chain seq x y z
N MET A 1 -37.92 -31.53 16.37
CA MET A 1 -36.71 -32.38 16.51
C MET A 1 -35.78 -32.11 15.34
N PRO A 2 -34.46 -32.08 15.56
CA PRO A 2 -33.57 -31.00 15.13
C PRO A 2 -32.84 -31.23 13.79
N TYR A 3 -32.20 -30.15 13.32
CA TYR A 3 -31.31 -30.03 12.17
C TYR A 3 -30.29 -31.19 12.06
N GLY A 4 -30.21 -31.80 10.88
CA GLY A 4 -29.21 -32.80 10.54
C GLY A 4 -27.84 -32.16 10.30
N ALA A 5 -26.84 -32.61 11.06
CA ALA A 5 -25.44 -32.31 10.83
C ALA A 5 -24.94 -33.10 9.61
N GLY A 6 -24.81 -32.41 8.48
CA GLY A 6 -24.06 -32.92 7.33
C GLY A 6 -22.57 -32.67 7.53
N THR A 7 -21.79 -33.75 7.61
CA THR A 7 -20.33 -33.73 7.59
C THR A 7 -19.84 -33.28 6.22
N VAL A 8 -19.11 -32.16 6.18
CA VAL A 8 -18.44 -31.69 4.96
C VAL A 8 -17.13 -32.46 4.79
N PRO A 9 -16.82 -33.04 3.61
CA PRO A 9 -15.59 -33.78 3.41
C PRO A 9 -14.37 -32.86 3.44
N SER A 10 -13.30 -33.32 4.10
CA SER A 10 -11.96 -32.77 3.98
C SER A 10 -11.42 -33.03 2.57
N THR A 11 -11.04 -31.97 1.85
CA THR A 11 -10.23 -32.06 0.63
C THR A 11 -8.95 -31.27 0.82
N ALA A 12 -7.84 -32.01 0.87
CA ALA A 12 -6.50 -31.47 0.74
C ALA A 12 -6.27 -30.88 -0.66
N GLY A 13 -5.54 -29.75 -0.70
CA GLY A 13 -4.70 -29.35 -1.82
C GLY A 13 -5.37 -28.59 -2.97
N SER A 14 -5.59 -27.29 -2.80
CA SER A 14 -5.62 -26.34 -3.93
C SER A 14 -4.43 -25.40 -3.81
N ALA A 15 -3.61 -25.32 -4.86
CA ALA A 15 -2.55 -24.30 -5.00
C ALA A 15 -3.11 -22.88 -5.25
N TYR A 16 -4.44 -22.73 -5.27
CA TYR A 16 -5.19 -21.48 -5.36
C TYR A 16 -6.32 -21.51 -4.33
N GLY A 17 -6.13 -20.95 -3.13
CA GLY A 17 -7.18 -21.09 -2.10
C GLY A 17 -6.92 -20.53 -0.72
N ARG A 18 -6.20 -19.41 -0.57
CA ARG A 18 -6.55 -18.52 0.56
C ARG A 18 -7.72 -17.67 0.08
N PRO A 19 -8.85 -17.61 0.82
CA PRO A 19 -9.80 -16.52 0.62
C PRO A 19 -9.00 -15.23 0.66
N VAL A 20 -9.08 -14.39 -0.37
CA VAL A 20 -8.44 -13.07 -0.36
C VAL A 20 -9.36 -12.21 0.49
N PRO A 21 -9.03 -11.96 1.77
CA PRO A 21 -9.90 -11.17 2.62
C PRO A 21 -9.81 -9.71 2.19
N LEU A 22 -10.85 -8.93 2.48
CA LEU A 22 -10.78 -7.47 2.35
C LEU A 22 -9.63 -6.93 3.21
N ILE A 23 -9.05 -5.81 2.78
CA ILE A 23 -7.99 -5.12 3.49
C ILE A 23 -8.59 -4.52 4.78
N SER A 24 -8.32 -5.15 5.91
CA SER A 24 -8.85 -4.75 7.22
C SER A 24 -7.98 -3.72 7.91
N ALA A 25 -8.58 -2.65 8.45
CA ALA A 25 -7.86 -1.65 9.24
C ALA A 25 -7.15 -2.25 10.48
N ALA A 26 -7.74 -3.29 11.09
CA ALA A 26 -7.17 -3.92 12.28
C ALA A 26 -5.92 -4.78 12.00
N ASP A 27 -5.67 -5.12 10.73
CA ASP A 27 -4.57 -5.98 10.29
C ASP A 27 -3.89 -5.41 9.04
N SER A 28 -3.55 -4.12 9.08
CA SER A 28 -2.87 -3.42 8.00
C SER A 28 -1.72 -2.56 8.50
N THR A 29 -0.75 -2.33 7.61
CA THR A 29 0.25 -1.28 7.72
C THR A 29 0.40 -0.56 6.38
N LEU A 30 0.38 0.77 6.37
CA LEU A 30 0.66 1.58 5.20
C LEU A 30 2.18 1.77 5.04
N LEU A 31 2.71 1.48 3.86
CA LEU A 31 4.10 1.68 3.49
C LEU A 31 4.22 2.75 2.39
N VAL A 32 4.88 3.86 2.70
CA VAL A 32 5.15 4.97 1.78
C VAL A 32 6.58 4.88 1.27
N VAL A 33 6.74 4.63 -0.03
CA VAL A 33 8.06 4.40 -0.64
C VAL A 33 8.56 5.64 -1.39
N ASP A 34 9.61 6.28 -0.87
CA ASP A 34 10.50 7.19 -1.60
C ASP A 34 9.82 8.38 -2.33
N LEU A 35 8.80 9.01 -1.74
CA LEU A 35 8.15 10.22 -2.28
C LEU A 35 9.03 11.47 -2.07
N GLN A 36 10.14 11.60 -2.80
CA GLN A 36 11.21 12.58 -2.51
C GLN A 36 11.27 13.78 -3.45
N GLU A 37 11.69 14.93 -2.93
CA GLU A 37 11.65 16.24 -3.61
C GLU A 37 12.30 16.30 -4.99
N ARG A 38 13.44 15.63 -5.21
CA ARG A 38 14.12 15.64 -6.52
C ARG A 38 13.64 14.53 -7.45
N LEU A 39 12.91 13.54 -6.92
CA LEU A 39 12.33 12.46 -7.72
C LEU A 39 10.98 12.89 -8.30
N MET A 40 10.11 13.47 -7.49
CA MET A 40 8.72 13.78 -7.89
C MET A 40 8.59 14.64 -9.16
N PRO A 41 9.44 15.65 -9.44
CA PRO A 41 9.30 16.49 -10.64
C PRO A 41 9.39 15.75 -11.98
N VAL A 42 9.95 14.53 -11.99
CA VAL A 42 10.06 13.72 -13.22
C VAL A 42 9.03 12.59 -13.28
N ILE A 43 8.17 12.44 -12.28
CA ILE A 43 7.15 11.40 -12.21
C ILE A 43 5.89 11.86 -12.96
N ALA A 44 5.35 11.01 -13.83
CA ALA A 44 4.08 11.27 -14.48
C ALA A 44 2.94 11.24 -13.42
N GLY A 45 2.13 12.30 -13.37
CA GLY A 45 1.05 12.42 -12.38
C GLY A 45 1.54 12.58 -10.94
N ALA A 46 2.73 13.18 -10.73
CA ALA A 46 3.34 13.31 -9.40
C ALA A 46 2.42 13.91 -8.33
N ASP A 47 1.66 14.96 -8.68
CA ASP A 47 0.75 15.62 -7.76
C ASP A 47 -0.36 14.69 -7.30
N GLU A 48 -0.96 13.93 -8.23
CA GLU A 48 -2.00 12.94 -7.92
C GLU A 48 -1.45 11.80 -7.04
N VAL A 49 -0.23 11.32 -7.34
CA VAL A 49 0.43 10.29 -6.51
C VAL A 49 0.65 10.78 -5.08
N VAL A 50 1.15 12.01 -4.91
CA VAL A 50 1.38 12.59 -3.57
C VAL A 50 0.07 12.87 -2.85
N GLU A 51 -0.95 13.36 -3.56
CA GLU A 51 -2.27 13.63 -3.00
C GLU A 51 -2.92 12.33 -2.50
N ASN A 52 -2.93 11.28 -3.32
CA ASN A 52 -3.48 9.97 -2.99
C ASN A 52 -2.72 9.29 -1.85
N ALA A 53 -1.38 9.32 -1.87
CA ALA A 53 -0.59 8.86 -0.74
C ALA A 53 -0.94 9.64 0.54
N GLY A 54 -1.10 10.96 0.47
CA GLY A 54 -1.52 11.78 1.61
C GLY A 54 -2.92 11.47 2.11
N ARG A 55 -3.88 11.15 1.22
CA ARG A 55 -5.22 10.68 1.59
C ARG A 55 -5.14 9.38 2.39
N LEU A 56 -4.32 8.44 1.93
CA LEU A 56 -4.09 7.16 2.60
C LEU A 56 -3.38 7.32 3.95
N VAL A 57 -2.38 8.19 4.07
CA VAL A 57 -1.72 8.48 5.35
C VAL A 57 -2.73 9.06 6.36
N ARG A 58 -3.54 10.05 5.94
CA ARG A 58 -4.57 10.63 6.82
C ARG A 58 -5.62 9.60 7.24
N ALA A 59 -6.09 8.77 6.32
CA ALA A 59 -7.04 7.70 6.62
C ALA A 59 -6.43 6.66 7.57
N ALA A 60 -5.20 6.23 7.31
CA ALA A 60 -4.46 5.28 8.15
C ALA A 60 -4.32 5.81 9.58
N THR A 61 -3.79 7.02 9.76
CA THR A 61 -3.67 7.66 11.07
C THR A 61 -5.01 7.76 11.77
N ARG A 62 -6.08 8.14 11.05
CA ARG A 62 -7.41 8.30 11.66
C ARG A 62 -8.02 6.99 12.14
N LEU A 63 -7.71 5.89 11.46
CA LEU A 63 -8.19 4.55 11.77
C LEU A 63 -7.23 3.76 12.68
N GLY A 64 -6.13 4.37 13.12
CA GLY A 64 -5.15 3.73 14.02
C GLY A 64 -4.25 2.71 13.33
N ILE A 65 -4.10 2.80 12.01
CA ILE A 65 -3.25 1.94 11.19
C ILE A 65 -1.81 2.47 11.22
N GLY A 66 -0.84 1.56 11.34
CA GLY A 66 0.59 1.90 11.30
C GLY A 66 1.00 2.51 9.96
N VAL A 67 1.90 3.49 9.97
CA VAL A 67 2.47 4.10 8.77
C VAL A 67 4.00 4.07 8.86
N THR A 68 4.63 3.48 7.85
CA THR A 68 6.08 3.42 7.70
C THR A 68 6.47 4.07 6.38
N ALA A 69 7.56 4.84 6.36
CA ALA A 69 8.05 5.51 5.16
C ALA A 69 9.54 5.25 4.90
N THR A 70 9.95 5.32 3.64
CA THR A 70 11.38 5.21 3.24
C THR A 70 11.83 6.37 2.37
N GLU A 71 13.14 6.63 2.38
CA GLU A 71 13.82 7.56 1.48
C GLU A 71 15.01 6.88 0.80
N GLN A 72 15.03 6.89 -0.54
CA GLN A 72 16.16 6.41 -1.31
C GLN A 72 17.23 7.49 -1.43
N ASN A 73 18.44 7.21 -0.92
CA ASN A 73 19.61 8.10 -1.03
C ASN A 73 19.24 9.59 -0.84
N PRO A 74 18.77 10.01 0.35
CA PRO A 74 18.26 11.36 0.56
C PRO A 74 19.28 12.46 0.28
N ALA A 75 20.58 12.18 0.39
CA ALA A 75 21.63 13.11 -0.05
C ALA A 75 21.53 13.43 -1.58
N GLY A 76 21.19 12.42 -2.38
CA GLY A 76 21.02 12.52 -3.82
C GLY A 76 19.62 12.96 -4.27
N LEU A 77 18.56 12.43 -3.66
CA LEU A 77 17.17 12.66 -4.07
C LEU A 77 16.40 13.68 -3.23
N GLY A 78 17.00 14.22 -2.16
CA GLY A 78 16.32 15.08 -1.20
C GLY A 78 15.47 14.31 -0.20
N PRO A 79 14.89 15.01 0.78
CA PRO A 79 13.96 14.40 1.73
C PRO A 79 12.62 14.07 1.04
N THR A 80 11.75 13.39 1.79
CA THR A 80 10.34 13.23 1.47
C THR A 80 9.69 14.60 1.23
N VAL A 81 8.82 14.69 0.21
CA VAL A 81 8.14 15.95 -0.13
C VAL A 81 7.39 16.52 1.08
N PRO A 82 7.41 17.85 1.31
CA PRO A 82 6.81 18.46 2.51
C PRO A 82 5.35 18.08 2.75
N ALA A 83 4.57 17.96 1.66
CA ALA A 83 3.15 17.59 1.72
C ALA A 83 2.91 16.19 2.33
N THR A 84 3.82 15.25 2.10
CA THR A 84 3.77 13.91 2.70
C THR A 84 4.46 13.90 4.06
N ALA A 85 5.63 14.53 4.18
CA ALA A 85 6.41 14.54 5.41
C ALA A 85 5.64 15.11 6.60
N ALA A 86 4.82 16.15 6.39
CA ALA A 86 3.98 16.74 7.43
C ALA A 86 2.87 15.81 7.96
N LEU A 87 2.57 14.71 7.25
CA LEU A 87 1.53 13.75 7.61
C LEU A 87 2.09 12.47 8.26
N LEU A 88 3.39 12.21 8.11
CA LEU A 88 3.99 10.99 8.62
C LEU A 88 4.06 11.03 10.16
N PRO A 89 3.68 9.94 10.84
CA PRO A 89 3.79 9.87 12.30
C PRO A 89 5.25 9.78 12.77
N GLU A 90 6.12 9.19 11.95
CA GLU A 90 7.54 9.01 12.21
C GLU A 90 8.37 9.41 10.98
N PRO A 91 9.63 9.85 11.15
CA PRO A 91 10.52 10.15 10.03
C PRO A 91 10.73 8.96 9.09
N ALA A 92 10.87 9.24 7.79
CA ALA A 92 11.17 8.22 6.81
C ALA A 92 12.56 7.59 7.04
N ILE A 93 12.67 6.29 6.78
CA ILE A 93 13.89 5.51 6.97
C ILE A 93 14.76 5.62 5.71
N ALA A 94 15.97 6.16 5.86
CA ALA A 94 16.91 6.28 4.75
C ALA A 94 17.46 4.91 4.33
N LYS A 95 17.54 4.69 3.01
CA LYS A 95 18.08 3.46 2.41
C LYS A 95 18.87 3.74 1.13
N THR A 96 19.71 2.78 0.76
CA THR A 96 20.43 2.76 -0.53
C THR A 96 20.03 1.60 -1.43
N SER A 97 19.48 0.52 -0.86
CA SER A 97 18.87 -0.58 -1.60
C SER A 97 17.55 -0.16 -2.25
N PHE A 98 17.28 -0.64 -3.46
CA PHE A 98 16.01 -0.38 -4.15
C PHE A 98 14.84 -1.07 -3.44
N ALA A 99 14.98 -2.34 -3.06
CA ALA A 99 14.06 -2.96 -2.11
C ALA A 99 14.20 -2.29 -0.74
N ALA A 100 13.08 -2.01 -0.07
CA ALA A 100 13.07 -1.26 1.19
C ALA A 100 13.98 -1.89 2.26
N GLY A 101 14.02 -3.22 2.33
CA GLY A 101 14.92 -3.94 3.25
C GLY A 101 14.55 -3.75 4.73
N ILE A 102 13.31 -3.35 5.00
CA ILE A 102 12.74 -3.14 6.34
C ILE A 102 11.57 -4.09 6.55
N ASP A 103 11.21 -4.34 7.81
CA ASP A 103 9.88 -4.84 8.17
C ASP A 103 8.95 -3.63 8.36
N PRO A 104 7.95 -3.43 7.49
CA PRO A 104 7.08 -2.26 7.60
C PRO A 104 6.18 -2.27 8.85
N GLY A 105 5.95 -3.44 9.46
CA GLY A 105 4.96 -3.64 10.52
C GLY A 105 4.10 -4.88 10.27
N PRO A 106 3.13 -5.19 11.14
CA PRO A 106 2.29 -6.39 11.04
C PRO A 106 1.22 -6.28 9.95
N GLY A 107 0.55 -7.41 9.69
CA GLY A 107 -0.63 -7.48 8.82
C GLY A 107 -0.34 -7.31 7.33
N THR A 108 -1.39 -6.94 6.61
CA THR A 108 -1.36 -6.66 5.17
C THR A 108 -0.62 -5.35 4.91
N ILE A 109 0.41 -5.41 4.06
CA ILE A 109 1.15 -4.20 3.66
C ILE A 109 0.42 -3.53 2.51
N VAL A 110 -0.05 -2.30 2.74
CA VAL A 110 -0.61 -1.44 1.70
C VAL A 110 0.50 -0.51 1.22
N ALA A 111 0.96 -0.65 -0.02
CA ALA A 111 2.12 0.05 -0.54
C ALA A 111 1.75 1.17 -1.53
N VAL A 112 2.39 2.33 -1.34
CA VAL A 112 2.29 3.53 -2.19
C VAL A 112 3.69 4.09 -2.47
N GLY A 113 3.83 4.96 -3.46
CA GLY A 113 5.06 5.72 -3.69
C GLY A 113 5.78 5.47 -5.03
N CYS A 114 7.09 5.72 -5.05
CA CYS A 114 7.89 5.79 -6.28
C CYS A 114 9.23 5.03 -6.17
N GLU A 115 9.87 4.63 -7.27
CA GLU A 115 9.25 4.41 -8.58
C GLU A 115 8.57 3.04 -8.61
N ALA A 116 7.37 2.97 -9.19
CA ALA A 116 6.54 1.75 -9.29
C ALA A 116 7.34 0.55 -9.83
N HIS A 117 8.16 0.77 -10.85
CA HIS A 117 8.98 -0.25 -11.52
C HIS A 117 10.35 -0.51 -10.91
N VAL A 118 10.74 0.22 -9.86
CA VAL A 118 12.04 0.09 -9.20
C VAL A 118 11.86 -0.23 -7.72
N CYS A 119 11.71 0.78 -6.87
CA CYS A 119 11.70 0.61 -5.42
C CYS A 119 10.42 -0.07 -4.94
N VAL A 120 9.25 0.34 -5.46
CA VAL A 120 7.97 -0.28 -5.09
C VAL A 120 7.95 -1.75 -5.54
N LEU A 121 8.27 -2.04 -6.80
CA LEU A 121 8.32 -3.40 -7.35
C LEU A 121 9.24 -4.32 -6.54
N GLN A 122 10.48 -3.91 -6.31
CA GLN A 122 11.45 -4.75 -5.60
C GLN A 122 11.05 -4.95 -4.14
N THR A 123 10.48 -3.93 -3.49
CA THR A 123 9.98 -4.03 -2.12
C THR A 123 8.80 -5.00 -2.02
N VAL A 124 7.80 -4.82 -2.87
CA VAL A 124 6.58 -5.65 -2.88
C VAL A 124 6.92 -7.10 -3.18
N LEU A 125 7.75 -7.38 -4.19
CA LEU A 125 8.15 -8.75 -4.52
C LEU A 125 9.00 -9.39 -3.41
N ALA A 126 9.87 -8.62 -2.74
CA ALA A 126 10.63 -9.12 -1.60
C ALA A 126 9.71 -9.48 -0.42
N LEU A 127 8.73 -8.64 -0.10
CA LEU A 127 7.73 -8.91 0.94
C LEU A 127 6.88 -10.15 0.58
N ARG A 128 6.43 -10.27 -0.66
CA ARG A 128 5.71 -11.48 -1.12
C ARG A 128 6.56 -12.74 -1.02
N ALA A 129 7.85 -12.67 -1.36
CA ALA A 129 8.77 -13.80 -1.22
C ALA A 129 8.95 -14.23 0.24
N GLN A 130 8.72 -13.34 1.19
CA GLN A 130 8.69 -13.62 2.63
C GLN A 130 7.32 -14.13 3.12
N GLY A 131 6.34 -14.33 2.23
CA GLY A 131 4.99 -14.78 2.57
C GLY A 131 4.07 -13.69 3.14
N ARG A 132 4.46 -12.41 3.07
CA ARG A 132 3.64 -11.28 3.52
C ARG A 132 2.49 -11.03 2.56
N ASP A 133 1.32 -10.67 3.05
CA ASP A 133 0.22 -10.16 2.22
C ASP A 133 0.46 -8.69 1.87
N VAL A 134 0.32 -8.35 0.58
CA VAL A 134 0.67 -7.03 0.05
C VAL A 134 -0.38 -6.58 -0.98
N ALA A 135 -0.88 -5.37 -0.80
CA ALA A 135 -1.70 -4.65 -1.76
C ALA A 135 -0.95 -3.40 -2.23
N VAL A 136 -0.97 -3.13 -3.53
CA VAL A 136 -0.36 -1.94 -4.14
C VAL A 136 -1.46 -1.03 -4.66
N VAL A 137 -1.39 0.25 -4.27
CA VAL A 137 -2.42 1.23 -4.63
C VAL A 137 -2.03 1.92 -5.93
N ALA A 138 -2.67 1.54 -7.03
CA ALA A 138 -2.28 1.88 -8.40
C ALA A 138 -2.27 3.39 -8.69
N ASP A 139 -3.23 4.14 -8.12
CA ASP A 139 -3.37 5.59 -8.25
C ASP A 139 -2.50 6.37 -7.24
N ALA A 140 -1.80 5.68 -6.34
CA ALA A 140 -0.83 6.25 -5.42
C ALA A 140 0.60 5.73 -5.67
N VAL A 141 0.87 5.16 -6.85
CA VAL A 141 2.22 4.79 -7.29
C VAL A 141 2.61 5.44 -8.60
N GLY A 142 3.86 5.92 -8.68
CA GLY A 142 4.33 6.74 -9.80
C GLY A 142 5.55 6.15 -10.51
N SER A 143 5.73 6.49 -11.79
CA SER A 143 6.98 6.31 -12.53
C SER A 143 7.17 7.45 -13.51
N ARG A 144 8.39 7.67 -13.99
CA ARG A 144 8.64 8.69 -15.02
C ARG A 144 7.86 8.46 -16.32
N ARG A 145 7.64 7.18 -16.66
CA ARG A 145 6.84 6.75 -17.80
C ARG A 145 5.70 5.88 -17.31
N GLU A 146 4.48 6.21 -17.70
CA GLU A 146 3.28 5.42 -17.35
C GLU A 146 3.41 3.97 -17.82
N ALA A 147 3.95 3.74 -19.02
CA ALA A 147 4.22 2.39 -19.51
C ALA A 147 5.10 1.55 -18.57
N ASN A 148 6.06 2.17 -17.86
CA ASN A 148 6.87 1.46 -16.87
C ASN A 148 6.04 1.15 -15.60
N ARG A 149 5.22 2.11 -15.15
CA ARG A 149 4.29 1.89 -14.03
C ARG A 149 3.35 0.72 -14.34
N ASP A 150 2.71 0.73 -15.50
CA ASP A 150 1.70 -0.25 -15.87
C ASP A 150 2.30 -1.66 -15.98
N ARG A 151 3.47 -1.80 -16.61
CA ARG A 151 4.20 -3.08 -16.65
C ARG A 151 4.63 -3.56 -15.26
N ALA A 152 4.98 -2.66 -14.35
CA ALA A 152 5.31 -3.03 -12.98
C ALA A 152 4.09 -3.54 -12.22
N LEU A 153 2.95 -2.86 -12.34
CA LEU A 153 1.68 -3.28 -11.72
C LEU A 153 1.22 -4.65 -12.26
N GLU A 154 1.29 -4.86 -13.58
CA GLU A 154 1.01 -6.17 -14.19
C GLU A 154 1.92 -7.27 -13.63
N ARG A 155 3.22 -6.98 -13.49
CA ARG A 155 4.18 -7.93 -12.92
C ARG A 155 3.88 -8.24 -11.45
N MET A 156 3.55 -7.23 -10.63
CA MET A 156 3.15 -7.44 -9.24
C MET A 156 1.91 -8.35 -9.16
N ARG A 157 0.89 -8.05 -9.98
CA ARG A 157 -0.34 -8.85 -10.06
C ARG A 157 -0.06 -10.32 -10.42
N ALA A 158 0.82 -10.56 -11.39
CA ALA A 158 1.24 -11.91 -11.78
C ALA A 158 1.97 -12.69 -10.67
N HIS A 159 2.49 -11.99 -9.66
CA HIS A 159 3.10 -12.57 -8.46
C HIS A 159 2.18 -12.55 -7.23
N GLY A 160 0.86 -12.47 -7.47
CA GLY A 160 -0.15 -12.60 -6.42
C GLY A 160 -0.18 -11.42 -5.45
N VAL A 161 0.14 -10.22 -5.93
CA VAL A 161 -0.05 -8.94 -5.23
C VAL A 161 -1.38 -8.35 -5.68
N ASP A 162 -2.20 -7.89 -4.75
CA ASP A 162 -3.42 -7.17 -5.10
C ASP A 162 -3.08 -5.77 -5.61
N VAL A 163 -3.71 -5.38 -6.72
CA VAL A 163 -3.58 -4.03 -7.28
C VAL A 163 -4.94 -3.36 -7.15
N VAL A 164 -5.00 -2.37 -6.26
CA VAL A 164 -6.21 -1.69 -5.77
C VAL A 164 -6.11 -0.19 -6.02
N THR A 165 -7.16 0.57 -5.70
CA THR A 165 -7.17 2.04 -5.75
C THR A 165 -7.27 2.64 -4.36
N THR A 166 -7.00 3.93 -4.25
CA THR A 166 -7.09 4.68 -3.00
C THR A 166 -8.48 4.57 -2.39
N GLU A 167 -9.51 4.71 -3.22
CA GLU A 167 -10.91 4.61 -2.78
C GLU A 167 -11.26 3.19 -2.30
N MET A 168 -10.82 2.13 -2.99
CA MET A 168 -11.03 0.74 -2.56
C MET A 168 -10.47 0.52 -1.16
N VAL A 169 -9.20 0.90 -0.92
CA VAL A 169 -8.54 0.74 0.38
C VAL A 169 -9.29 1.50 1.48
N VAL A 170 -9.70 2.73 1.21
CA VAL A 170 -10.41 3.56 2.20
C VAL A 170 -11.74 2.92 2.60
N PHE A 171 -12.54 2.45 1.64
CA PHE A 171 -13.82 1.81 1.96
C PHE A 171 -13.65 0.44 2.62
N GLU A 172 -12.65 -0.34 2.23
CA GLU A 172 -12.36 -1.63 2.87
C GLU A 172 -11.90 -1.45 4.32
N TRP A 173 -11.03 -0.46 4.60
CA TRP A 173 -10.63 -0.11 5.97
C TRP A 173 -11.79 0.41 6.81
N LEU A 174 -12.73 1.15 6.22
CA LEU A 174 -13.94 1.60 6.92
C LEU A 174 -14.90 0.44 7.24
N GLY A 175 -15.06 -0.50 6.30
CA GLY A 175 -15.88 -1.72 6.41
C GLY A 175 -17.40 -1.49 6.46
N SER A 176 -17.87 -0.37 6.99
CA SER A 176 -19.28 0.01 7.09
C SER A 176 -19.47 1.52 7.10
N SER A 177 -20.60 2.01 6.57
CA SER A 177 -21.02 3.41 6.70
C SER A 177 -21.34 3.82 8.14
N ASP A 178 -21.54 2.85 9.03
CA ASP A 178 -21.77 3.07 10.47
C ASP A 178 -20.46 3.27 11.26
N ASN A 179 -19.30 3.15 10.59
CA ASN A 179 -18.01 3.41 11.22
C ASN A 179 -17.96 4.86 11.76
N ALA A 180 -17.53 5.03 13.01
CA ALA A 180 -17.49 6.34 13.66
C ALA A 180 -16.61 7.36 12.91
N ALA A 181 -15.59 6.90 12.18
CA ALA A 181 -14.72 7.73 11.36
C ALA A 181 -15.23 7.96 9.92
N PHE A 182 -16.34 7.32 9.51
CA PHE A 182 -16.82 7.30 8.13
C PHE A 182 -16.94 8.69 7.52
N ARG A 183 -17.64 9.61 8.17
CA ARG A 183 -17.88 10.95 7.61
C ARG A 183 -16.59 11.74 7.41
N GLU A 184 -15.64 11.59 8.32
CA GLU A 184 -14.35 12.28 8.29
C GLU A 184 -13.47 11.70 7.19
N VAL A 185 -13.29 10.38 7.17
CA VAL A 185 -12.46 9.70 6.18
C VAL A 185 -13.04 9.82 4.78
N LEU A 186 -14.37 9.81 4.62
CA LEU A 186 -15.02 10.01 3.32
C LEU A 186 -14.68 11.36 2.68
N THR A 187 -14.38 12.41 3.46
CA THR A 187 -13.96 13.71 2.88
C THR A 187 -12.63 13.64 2.14
N LEU A 188 -11.83 12.59 2.37
CA LEU A 188 -10.54 12.40 1.75
C LEU A 188 -10.64 11.84 0.33
N VAL A 189 -11.75 11.21 -0.04
CA VAL A 189 -11.94 10.51 -1.33
C VAL A 189 -13.17 11.01 -2.09
N LYS A 190 -13.61 12.24 -1.79
CA LYS A 190 -14.70 12.94 -2.46
C LYS A 190 -14.20 13.88 -3.55
#